data_AF-A0A101VM49-F1
#
_entry.id   AF-A0A101VM49-F1
#
_cell.length_a   1.000
_cell.length_b   1.000
_cell.length_c   1.000
_cell.angle_alpha   90.00
_cell.angle_beta   90.00
_cell.angle_gamma   90.00
#
_symmetry.space_group_name_H-M   'P 1'
#
loop_
_entity.id
_entity.type
_entity.pdbx_description
1 polymer ?
#
loop_
_entity_poly.entity_id
_entity_poly.type
_entity_poly.pdbx_seq_one_letter_code
_entity_poly.pdbx_strand_id
1 'polypeptide(L)'
;MSQSYLVQEAPPMWWLEPIDPDAVEEDVVSGEDVLRLGDHAVRLDDIASYKVNEVAERDVDGLMLNAAVFFVAASVFLIGVLQFGWLERFLIGFVLLTVLGVASLAEVVGLNKISYLQLTVFTRSGRAVQFTSVDPRDVGRLTGFLSQIVRR
;
A
#
# COMPACT_ATOMS: atom_id res chain seq x y z
N MET A 1 -26.36 -22.96 -21.94
CA MET A 1 -26.22 -23.09 -20.48
C MET A 1 -24.98 -22.32 -20.08
N SER A 2 -25.16 -21.07 -19.65
CA SER A 2 -24.03 -20.20 -19.28
C SER A 2 -23.69 -20.45 -17.82
N GLN A 3 -22.54 -21.06 -17.58
CA GLN A 3 -21.95 -21.14 -16.25
C GLN A 3 -21.39 -19.76 -15.89
N SER A 4 -22.11 -19.04 -15.05
CA SER A 4 -21.67 -17.84 -14.37
C SER A 4 -20.58 -18.23 -13.37
N TYR A 5 -19.33 -17.93 -13.71
CA TYR A 5 -18.23 -17.98 -12.75
C TYR A 5 -18.50 -16.93 -11.67
N LEU A 6 -18.78 -17.38 -10.45
CA LEU A 6 -18.66 -16.56 -9.26
C LEU A 6 -17.18 -16.22 -9.13
N VAL A 7 -16.79 -15.08 -9.70
CA VAL A 7 -15.58 -14.38 -9.25
C VAL A 7 -15.85 -14.08 -7.79
N GLN A 8 -15.20 -14.83 -6.91
CA GLN A 8 -15.13 -14.53 -5.49
C GLN A 8 -14.30 -13.24 -5.41
N GLU A 9 -14.92 -12.09 -5.71
CA GLU A 9 -14.35 -10.77 -5.42
C GLU A 9 -14.06 -10.82 -3.91
N ALA A 10 -12.80 -10.59 -3.53
CA ALA A 10 -12.49 -10.35 -2.13
C ALA A 10 -13.51 -9.33 -1.60
N PRO A 11 -14.10 -9.56 -0.41
CA PRO A 11 -15.09 -8.65 0.11
C PRO A 11 -14.51 -7.23 0.05
N PRO A 12 -15.27 -6.24 -0.46
CA PRO A 12 -14.79 -4.87 -0.49
C PRO A 12 -14.35 -4.50 0.93
N MET A 13 -13.23 -3.81 1.04
CA MET A 13 -12.67 -3.41 2.35
C MET A 13 -13.55 -2.37 3.06
N TRP A 14 -14.74 -2.11 2.53
CA TRP A 14 -15.77 -1.25 3.08
C TRP A 14 -17.16 -1.85 2.85
N TRP A 15 -18.07 -1.64 3.79
CA TRP A 15 -19.48 -2.01 3.68
C TRP A 15 -20.34 -1.08 4.53
N LEU A 16 -21.64 -1.08 4.25
CA LEU A 16 -22.62 -0.41 5.08
C LEU A 16 -23.13 -1.39 6.12
N GLU A 17 -22.99 -1.02 7.38
CA GLU A 17 -23.57 -1.77 8.49
C GLU A 17 -24.84 -1.03 8.96
N PRO A 18 -26.02 -1.68 8.88
CA PRO A 18 -27.21 -1.14 9.52
C PRO A 18 -26.97 -1.15 11.03
N ILE A 19 -27.29 -0.05 11.70
CA ILE A 19 -27.18 0.00 13.16
C ILE A 19 -28.16 -1.00 13.75
N ASP A 20 -27.67 -2.00 14.49
CA ASP A 20 -28.51 -2.88 15.30
C ASP A 20 -29.11 -2.04 16.43
N PRO A 21 -30.44 -1.83 16.46
CA PRO A 21 -31.10 -1.00 17.47
C PRO A 21 -30.91 -1.55 18.90
N ASP A 22 -30.52 -2.82 19.05
CA ASP A 22 -30.36 -3.49 20.34
C ASP A 22 -28.90 -3.50 20.85
N ALA A 23 -27.92 -3.07 20.04
CA ALA A 23 -26.49 -3.08 20.38
C ALA A 23 -25.97 -1.77 21.01
N VAL A 24 -26.84 -1.00 21.67
CA VAL A 24 -26.50 0.32 22.23
C VAL A 24 -25.98 0.17 23.67
N GLU A 25 -24.65 -0.01 23.83
CA GLU A 25 -23.97 0.50 25.02
C GLU A 25 -23.91 2.04 24.92
N GLU A 26 -24.25 2.69 26.03
CA GLU A 26 -24.46 4.14 26.20
C GLU A 26 -23.34 5.01 25.60
N ASP A 27 -23.58 5.64 24.43
CA ASP A 27 -23.28 7.09 24.16
C ASP A 27 -23.50 7.55 22.69
N VAL A 28 -23.93 6.70 21.75
CA VAL A 28 -23.93 7.08 20.32
C VAL A 28 -25.34 7.44 19.80
N VAL A 29 -25.60 8.75 19.77
CA VAL A 29 -26.82 9.42 19.27
C VAL A 29 -27.22 8.97 17.86
N SER A 30 -28.45 8.45 17.70
CA SER A 30 -29.31 8.30 16.50
C SER A 30 -28.79 8.80 15.13
N GLY A 31 -28.67 7.89 14.14
CA GLY A 31 -28.56 8.14 12.69
C GLY A 31 -28.38 6.82 11.91
N GLU A 32 -29.09 6.65 10.79
CA GLU A 32 -29.60 5.34 10.32
C GLU A 32 -28.61 4.36 9.65
N ASP A 33 -27.38 4.72 9.32
CA ASP A 33 -26.39 3.78 8.73
C ASP A 33 -24.93 4.16 9.08
N VAL A 34 -24.06 3.16 9.22
CA VAL A 34 -22.62 3.33 9.47
C VAL A 34 -21.80 2.81 8.28
N LEU A 35 -20.89 3.64 7.76
CA LEU A 35 -19.88 3.23 6.80
C LEU A 35 -18.70 2.60 7.53
N ARG A 36 -18.46 1.31 7.30
CA ARG A 36 -17.23 0.65 7.74
C ARG A 36 -16.16 0.74 6.67
N LEU A 37 -14.94 1.09 7.09
CA LEU A 37 -13.71 1.16 6.33
C LEU A 37 -12.67 0.31 7.08
N GLY A 38 -12.55 -0.97 6.72
CA GLY A 38 -11.78 -1.94 7.51
C GLY A 38 -12.25 -1.98 8.97
N ASP A 39 -11.34 -1.70 9.90
CA ASP A 39 -11.63 -1.68 11.35
C ASP A 39 -12.27 -0.38 11.85
N HIS A 40 -12.49 0.60 10.97
CA HIS A 40 -13.03 1.90 11.34
C HIS A 40 -14.49 2.05 10.94
N ALA A 41 -15.32 2.46 11.89
CA ALA A 41 -16.71 2.82 11.67
C ALA A 41 -16.87 4.35 11.61
N VAL A 42 -17.52 4.86 10.57
CA VAL A 42 -17.83 6.28 10.36
C VAL A 42 -19.31 6.44 10.08
N ARG A 43 -20.00 7.27 10.85
CA ARG A 43 -21.41 7.57 10.61
C ARG A 43 -21.58 8.42 9.36
N LEU A 44 -22.58 8.11 8.53
CA LEU A 44 -22.81 8.85 7.29
C LEU A 44 -23.07 10.34 7.52
N ASP A 45 -23.82 10.67 8.58
CA ASP A 45 -24.18 12.06 8.92
C ASP A 45 -22.98 12.88 9.43
N ASP A 46 -21.96 12.20 9.98
CA ASP A 46 -20.73 12.85 10.47
C ASP A 46 -19.72 13.09 9.34
N ILE A 47 -19.97 12.62 8.11
CA ILE A 47 -19.07 12.85 6.99
C ILE A 47 -19.18 14.32 6.54
N ALA A 48 -18.07 15.06 6.62
CA ALA A 48 -18.00 16.45 6.19
C ALA A 48 -17.46 16.58 4.76
N SER A 49 -16.37 15.87 4.47
CA SER A 49 -15.72 15.90 3.15
C SER A 49 -14.85 14.67 2.94
N TYR A 50 -14.38 14.47 1.71
CA TYR A 50 -13.44 13.42 1.38
C TYR A 50 -12.37 13.94 0.41
N LYS A 51 -11.18 13.32 0.44
CA LYS A 51 -10.07 13.61 -0.46
C LYS A 51 -9.50 12.30 -0.99
N VAL A 52 -9.27 12.23 -2.30
CA VAL A 52 -8.56 11.12 -2.93
C VAL A 52 -7.17 11.59 -3.30
N ASN A 53 -6.16 10.85 -2.88
CA ASN A 53 -4.78 11.04 -3.29
C ASN A 53 -4.31 9.75 -3.98
N GLU A 54 -3.66 9.89 -5.13
CA GLU A 54 -2.86 8.81 -5.67
C GLU A 54 -1.50 8.84 -4.97
N VAL A 55 -1.17 7.78 -4.25
CA VAL A 55 0.10 7.66 -3.55
C VAL A 55 0.95 6.68 -4.33
N ALA A 56 2.13 7.17 -4.69
CA ALA A 56 3.15 6.42 -5.38
C ALA A 56 4.30 6.20 -4.40
N GLU A 57 4.34 5.02 -3.81
CA GLU A 57 5.43 4.68 -2.90
C GLU A 57 6.46 3.86 -3.66
N ARG A 58 7.73 4.25 -3.49
CA ARG A 58 8.86 3.43 -3.89
C ARG A 58 9.27 2.66 -2.65
N ASP A 59 9.29 1.33 -2.74
CA ASP A 59 9.84 0.49 -1.69
C ASP A 59 11.36 0.67 -1.65
N VAL A 60 11.81 1.63 -0.82
CA VAL A 60 13.22 1.97 -0.63
C VAL A 60 13.87 1.07 0.42
N ASP A 61 13.07 0.47 1.29
CA ASP A 61 13.54 -0.34 2.42
C ASP A 61 14.08 -1.68 1.94
N GLY A 62 13.36 -2.34 1.02
CA GLY A 62 13.86 -3.56 0.36
C GLY A 62 15.15 -3.30 -0.42
N LEU A 63 15.29 -2.11 -1.02
CA LEU A 63 16.49 -1.71 -1.74
C LEU A 63 17.69 -1.54 -0.81
N MET A 64 17.51 -0.87 0.33
CA MET A 64 18.59 -0.63 1.29
C MET A 64 19.11 -1.93 1.91
N LEU A 65 18.21 -2.87 2.22
CA LEU A 65 18.62 -4.17 2.74
C LEU A 65 19.49 -4.94 1.72
N ASN A 66 19.03 -5.03 0.47
CA ASN A 66 19.79 -5.70 -0.59
C ASN A 66 21.14 -5.02 -0.84
N ALA A 67 21.18 -3.68 -0.90
CA ALA A 67 22.41 -2.92 -1.06
C ALA A 67 23.40 -3.19 0.08
N ALA A 68 22.92 -3.26 1.34
CA ALA A 68 23.76 -3.58 2.49
C ALA A 68 24.37 -4.99 2.40
N VAL A 69 23.59 -6.00 2.02
CA VAL A 69 24.10 -7.39 1.84
C VAL A 69 25.18 -7.45 0.76
N PHE A 70 24.94 -6.82 -0.40
CA PHE A 70 25.93 -6.79 -1.47
C PHE A 70 27.21 -6.03 -1.07
N PHE A 71 27.07 -4.93 -0.35
CA PHE A 71 28.23 -4.18 0.16
C PHE A 71 29.10 -5.02 1.10
N VAL A 72 28.47 -5.79 2.00
CA VAL A 72 29.20 -6.69 2.91
C VAL A 72 29.90 -7.79 2.12
N ALA A 73 29.21 -8.45 1.19
CA ALA A 73 29.79 -9.51 0.36
C ALA A 73 30.97 -9.01 -0.49
N ALA A 74 30.83 -7.84 -1.13
CA ALA A 74 31.89 -7.20 -1.91
C ALA A 74 33.09 -6.84 -1.03
N SER A 75 32.85 -6.34 0.19
CA SER A 75 33.92 -5.99 1.13
C SER A 75 34.73 -7.21 1.57
N VAL A 76 34.06 -8.31 1.91
CA VAL A 76 34.72 -9.58 2.27
C VAL A 76 35.56 -10.10 1.10
N PHE A 77 35.01 -10.05 -0.11
CA PHE A 77 35.70 -10.48 -1.31
C PHE A 77 36.96 -9.64 -1.58
N LEU A 78 36.86 -8.31 -1.47
CA LEU A 78 37.99 -7.39 -1.65
C LEU A 78 39.11 -7.66 -0.64
N ILE A 79 38.77 -7.86 0.64
CA ILE A 79 39.75 -8.19 1.69
C ILE A 79 40.47 -9.51 1.36
N GLY A 80 39.73 -10.53 0.94
CA GLY A 80 40.32 -11.81 0.51
C GLY A 80 41.30 -11.64 -0.64
N VAL A 81 40.94 -10.86 -1.66
CA VAL A 81 41.82 -10.64 -2.81
C VAL A 81 43.10 -9.90 -2.43
N LEU A 82 43.02 -8.89 -1.56
CA LEU A 82 44.19 -8.14 -1.09
C LEU A 82 45.15 -8.99 -0.26
N GLN A 83 44.64 -9.91 0.57
CA GLN A 83 45.50 -10.76 1.40
C GLN A 83 46.15 -11.93 0.66
N PHE A 84 45.47 -12.51 -0.34
CA PHE A 84 45.97 -13.72 -1.01
C PHE A 84 46.75 -13.44 -2.32
N GLY A 85 46.93 -12.18 -2.71
CA GLY A 85 47.80 -11.80 -3.83
C GLY A 85 47.29 -12.22 -5.22
N TRP A 86 45.98 -12.40 -5.36
CA TRP A 86 45.35 -12.98 -6.55
C TRP A 86 45.02 -11.96 -7.63
N LEU A 87 46.04 -11.36 -8.24
CA LEU A 87 45.88 -10.32 -9.26
C LEU A 87 45.04 -10.78 -10.47
N GLU A 88 45.21 -12.03 -10.94
CA GLU A 88 44.41 -12.58 -12.04
C GLU A 88 42.95 -12.82 -11.66
N ARG A 89 42.67 -13.15 -10.39
CA ARG A 89 41.29 -13.28 -9.89
C ARG A 89 40.66 -11.93 -9.55
N PHE A 90 41.47 -10.88 -9.40
CA PHE A 90 41.00 -9.50 -9.29
C PHE A 90 40.20 -9.10 -10.51
N LEU A 91 40.64 -9.49 -11.71
CA LEU A 91 39.97 -9.16 -12.96
C LEU A 91 38.61 -9.88 -13.08
N ILE A 92 38.57 -11.16 -12.70
CA ILE A 92 37.33 -11.95 -12.66
C ILE A 92 36.36 -11.37 -11.62
N GLY A 93 36.87 -11.05 -10.43
CA GLY A 93 36.09 -10.42 -9.37
C GLY A 93 35.53 -9.05 -9.77
N PHE A 94 36.34 -8.22 -10.42
CA PHE A 94 35.92 -6.92 -10.93
C PHE A 94 34.83 -7.05 -12.01
N VAL A 95 34.99 -7.97 -12.95
CA VAL A 95 33.97 -8.24 -13.98
C VAL A 95 32.68 -8.74 -13.33
N LEU A 96 32.75 -9.68 -12.39
CA LEU A 96 31.58 -10.18 -11.66
C LEU A 96 30.88 -9.06 -10.89
N LEU A 97 31.63 -8.25 -10.13
CA LEU A 97 31.09 -7.11 -9.37
C LEU A 97 30.49 -6.04 -10.29
N THR A 98 31.08 -5.81 -11.46
CA THR A 98 30.55 -4.85 -12.44
C THR A 98 29.24 -5.37 -13.03
N VAL A 99 29.16 -6.65 -13.41
CA VAL A 99 27.92 -7.28 -13.91
C VAL A 99 26.85 -7.26 -12.82
N LEU A 100 27.20 -7.58 -11.58
CA LEU A 100 26.30 -7.50 -10.43
C LEU A 100 25.80 -6.07 -10.23
N GLY A 101 26.71 -5.10 -10.24
CA GLY A 101 26.38 -3.68 -10.05
C GLY A 101 25.44 -3.17 -11.14
N VAL A 102 25.67 -3.56 -12.40
CA VAL A 102 24.78 -3.22 -13.52
C VAL A 102 23.43 -3.91 -13.38
N ALA A 103 23.38 -5.20 -13.00
CA ALA A 103 22.13 -5.92 -12.77
C ALA A 103 21.32 -5.30 -11.62
N SER A 104 21.97 -4.96 -10.50
CA SER A 104 21.33 -4.27 -9.39
C SER A 104 20.88 -2.86 -9.79
N LEU A 105 21.64 -2.11 -10.60
CA LEU A 105 21.17 -0.83 -11.13
C LEU A 105 19.94 -1.00 -12.02
N ALA A 106 19.90 -2.05 -12.84
CA ALA A 106 18.74 -2.37 -13.67
C ALA A 106 17.51 -2.72 -12.82
N GLU A 107 17.69 -3.43 -11.70
CA GLU A 107 16.63 -3.68 -10.72
C GLU A 107 16.18 -2.40 -10.02
N VAL A 108 17.10 -1.49 -9.64
CA VAL A 108 16.76 -0.19 -9.04
C VAL A 108 15.93 0.66 -10.01
N VAL A 109 16.33 0.67 -11.28
CA VAL A 109 15.59 1.37 -12.35
C VAL A 109 14.26 0.69 -12.64
N GLY A 110 14.20 -0.64 -12.47
CA GLY A 110 13.01 -1.47 -12.60
C GLY A 110 12.15 -1.57 -11.34
N LEU A 111 12.49 -0.90 -10.24
CA LEU A 111 11.74 -0.96 -8.99
C LEU A 111 10.28 -0.60 -9.27
N ASN A 112 9.41 -1.56 -8.96
CA ASN A 112 7.98 -1.42 -9.09
C ASN A 112 7.52 -0.26 -8.21
N LYS A 113 7.16 0.85 -8.86
CA LYS A 113 6.34 1.88 -8.25
C LYS A 113 5.05 1.21 -7.80
N ILE A 114 4.83 1.08 -6.50
CA ILE A 114 3.55 0.61 -5.98
C ILE A 114 2.65 1.85 -5.95
N SER A 115 1.75 1.93 -6.91
CA SER A 115 0.70 2.95 -6.93
C SER A 115 -0.53 2.40 -6.23
N TYR A 116 -0.98 3.10 -5.19
CA TYR A 116 -2.25 2.82 -4.54
C TYR A 116 -3.06 4.12 -4.41
N LEU A 117 -4.37 3.96 -4.30
CA LEU A 117 -5.27 5.08 -4.07
C LEU A 117 -5.56 5.18 -2.59
N GLN A 118 -5.31 6.36 -2.03
CA GLN A 118 -5.59 6.69 -0.66
C GLN A 118 -6.80 7.63 -0.61
N LEU A 119 -7.88 7.18 0.00
CA LEU A 119 -9.06 7.98 0.30
C LEU A 119 -8.97 8.43 1.76
N THR A 120 -9.07 9.73 2.02
CA THR A 120 -9.21 10.28 3.36
C THR A 120 -10.61 10.85 3.53
N VAL A 121 -11.37 10.34 4.48
CA VAL A 121 -12.68 10.85 4.87
C VAL A 121 -12.50 11.73 6.10
N PHE A 122 -12.97 12.97 6.03
CA PHE A 122 -12.94 13.93 7.12
C PHE A 122 -14.32 14.02 7.75
N THR A 123 -14.38 13.78 9.05
CA THR A 123 -15.63 13.90 9.81
C THR A 123 -15.84 15.33 10.32
N ARG A 124 -17.08 15.68 10.68
CA ARG A 124 -17.41 16.98 11.29
C ARG A 124 -16.80 17.11 12.69
N SER A 125 -16.60 15.99 13.37
CA SER A 125 -15.84 15.88 14.62
C SER A 125 -14.33 16.17 14.48
N GLY A 126 -13.81 16.37 13.26
CA GLY A 126 -12.40 16.68 12.99
C GLY A 126 -11.49 15.46 12.92
N ARG A 127 -12.05 14.24 12.98
CA ARG A 127 -11.32 12.99 12.79
C ARG A 127 -11.11 12.74 11.29
N ALA A 128 -9.92 12.23 10.94
CA ALA A 128 -9.62 11.77 9.59
C ALA A 128 -9.51 10.24 9.60
N VAL A 129 -10.28 9.57 8.76
CA VAL A 129 -10.19 8.13 8.54
C VAL A 129 -9.59 7.88 7.17
N GLN A 130 -8.51 7.11 7.13
CA GLN A 130 -7.79 6.80 5.90
C GLN A 130 -8.15 5.39 5.44
N PHE A 131 -8.46 5.29 4.16
CA PHE A 131 -8.73 4.06 3.45
C PHE A 131 -7.76 3.96 2.29
N THR A 132 -7.21 2.77 2.08
CA THR A 132 -6.20 2.53 1.05
C THR A 132 -6.59 1.31 0.25
N SER A 133 -6.64 1.44 -1.07
CA SER A 133 -6.95 0.32 -1.95
C SER A 133 -6.10 0.38 -3.21
N VAL A 134 -5.69 -0.79 -3.68
CA VAL A 134 -4.99 -1.00 -4.95
C VAL A 134 -5.96 -1.11 -6.12
N ASP A 135 -7.26 -1.35 -5.87
CA ASP A 135 -8.27 -1.43 -6.92
C ASP A 135 -8.93 -0.05 -7.17
N PRO A 136 -8.72 0.56 -8.35
CA PRO A 136 -9.36 1.83 -8.69
C PRO A 136 -10.89 1.73 -8.81
N ARG A 137 -11.44 0.54 -9.09
CA ARG A 137 -12.89 0.34 -9.16
C ARG A 137 -13.52 0.42 -7.77
N ASP A 138 -12.83 -0.11 -6.77
CA ASP A 138 -13.29 -0.09 -5.38
C ASP A 138 -13.35 1.35 -4.84
N VAL A 139 -12.27 2.13 -5.05
CA VAL A 139 -12.24 3.56 -4.70
C VAL A 139 -13.26 4.35 -5.53
N GLY A 140 -13.46 4.01 -6.80
CA GLY A 140 -14.48 4.62 -7.65
C GLY A 140 -15.91 4.42 -7.13
N ARG A 141 -16.26 3.19 -6.70
CA ARG A 141 -17.57 2.89 -6.10
C ARG A 141 -17.77 3.68 -4.79
N LEU A 142 -16.76 3.69 -3.92
CA LEU A 142 -16.81 4.39 -2.64
C LEU A 142 -16.92 5.92 -2.79
N THR A 143 -16.13 6.51 -3.67
CA THR A 143 -16.18 7.97 -3.93
C THR A 143 -17.51 8.37 -4.59
N GLY A 144 -18.05 7.54 -5.47
CA GLY A 144 -19.40 7.73 -6.03
C GLY A 144 -20.47 7.78 -4.93
N PHE A 145 -20.43 6.82 -3.99
CA PHE A 145 -21.32 6.80 -2.83
C PHE A 145 -21.15 8.04 -1.94
N LEU A 146 -19.91 8.37 -1.54
CA LEU A 146 -19.63 9.55 -0.71
C LEU A 146 -20.08 10.87 -1.35
N SER A 147 -19.99 10.99 -2.68
CA SER A 147 -20.44 12.18 -3.41
C SER A 147 -21.95 12.40 -3.31
N GLN A 148 -22.74 11.34 -3.16
CA GLN A 148 -24.19 11.45 -2.98
C GLN A 148 -24.55 11.88 -1.56
N ILE A 149 -23.78 11.43 -0.56
CA ILE A 149 -24.00 11.77 0.85
C ILE A 149 -23.62 13.22 1.13
N VAL A 150 -22.43 13.66 0.71
CA VAL A 150 -21.93 15.01 0.99
C VAL A 150 -22.76 16.11 0.30
N ARG A 151 -23.52 15.76 -0.76
CA ARG A 151 -24.44 16.69 -1.44
C ARG A 151 -25.80 16.84 -0.76
N ARG A 152 -26.17 15.94 0.15
CA ARG A 152 -27.41 16.06 0.94
C ARG A 152 -27.20 17.01 2.11
#